data_AF-A0A139PN59-F1
#
_entry.id   AF-A0A139PN59-F1
#
_cell.length_a   1.000
_cell.length_b   1.000
_cell.length_c   1.000
_cell.angle_alpha   90.00
_cell.angle_beta   90.00
_cell.angle_gamma   90.00
#
_symmetry.space_group_name_H-M   'P 1'
#
loop_
_entity.id
_entity.type
_entity.pdbx_description
1 polymer ?
#
loop_
_entity_poly.entity_id
_entity_poly.type
_entity_poly.pdbx_seq_one_letter_code
_entity_poly.pdbx_strand_id
1 'polypeptide(L)'
;MKFHFPARNRIIAGLCRGVIVAEARMRSGSLITCERAMEEGRDVFAIPGNILDGHSDGCHHLIQEGAKLISSGQDVLAEFEF
;
A
#
# COMPACT_ATOMS: atom_id res chain seq x y z
N MET A 1 -18.41 -2.49 -15.96
CA MET A 1 -17.91 -3.30 -14.82
C MET A 1 -16.65 -2.71 -14.16
N LYS A 2 -16.49 -1.38 -14.08
CA LYS A 2 -15.30 -0.72 -13.48
C LYS A 2 -15.43 -0.46 -11.97
N PHE A 3 -16.66 -0.41 -11.45
CA PHE A 3 -16.96 -0.01 -10.07
C PHE A 3 -16.82 -1.13 -9.03
N HIS A 4 -16.75 -2.40 -9.47
CA HIS A 4 -16.63 -3.54 -8.54
C HIS A 4 -15.25 -3.67 -7.91
N PHE A 5 -14.19 -3.31 -8.64
CA PHE A 5 -12.81 -3.45 -8.15
C PHE A 5 -12.51 -2.51 -6.97
N PRO A 6 -12.84 -1.20 -7.01
CA PRO A 6 -12.69 -0.33 -5.85
C PRO A 6 -13.56 -0.78 -4.66
N ALA A 7 -14.81 -1.19 -4.92
CA ALA A 7 -15.72 -1.64 -3.88
C ALA A 7 -15.21 -2.88 -3.14
N ARG A 8 -14.61 -3.84 -3.86
CA ARG A 8 -13.98 -5.03 -3.28
C ARG A 8 -12.73 -4.65 -2.48
N ASN A 9 -11.89 -3.78 -3.01
CA ASN A 9 -10.62 -3.44 -2.36
C ASN A 9 -10.82 -2.74 -1.01
N ARG A 10 -11.93 -2.02 -0.82
CA ARG A 10 -12.35 -1.53 0.50
C ARG A 10 -12.52 -2.65 1.52
N ILE A 11 -13.07 -3.81 1.11
CA ILE A 11 -13.23 -4.97 2.00
C ILE A 11 -11.87 -5.57 2.36
N ILE A 12 -10.93 -5.63 1.40
CA ILE A 12 -9.58 -6.14 1.64
C ILE A 12 -8.85 -5.28 2.68
N ALA A 13 -8.75 -3.97 2.43
CA ALA A 13 -8.16 -3.05 3.41
C ALA A 13 -8.93 -3.12 4.74
N GLY A 14 -10.26 -3.14 4.64
CA GLY A 14 -11.22 -3.25 5.74
C GLY A 14 -10.96 -4.37 6.76
N LEU A 15 -10.59 -5.54 6.27
CA LEU A 15 -10.42 -6.75 7.08
C LEU A 15 -9.03 -6.88 7.71
N CYS A 16 -8.06 -6.09 7.27
CA CYS A 16 -6.67 -6.19 7.71
C CYS A 16 -6.28 -5.01 8.60
N ARG A 17 -5.41 -5.22 9.60
CA ARG A 17 -4.81 -4.11 10.38
C ARG A 17 -3.75 -3.35 9.59
N GLY A 18 -3.14 -4.00 8.60
CA GLY A 18 -2.17 -3.38 7.72
C GLY A 18 -2.21 -3.96 6.30
N VAL A 19 -1.71 -3.18 5.34
CA VAL A 19 -1.69 -3.49 3.91
C VAL A 19 -0.26 -3.39 3.40
N ILE A 20 0.20 -4.42 2.70
CA ILE A 20 1.50 -4.42 2.02
C ILE A 20 1.28 -4.12 0.54
N VAL A 21 2.08 -3.21 -0.03
CA VAL A 21 2.05 -2.86 -1.45
C VAL A 21 3.41 -3.02 -2.10
N ALA A 22 3.41 -3.68 -3.26
CA ALA A 22 4.55 -3.84 -4.14
C ALA A 22 4.16 -3.38 -5.55
N GLU A 23 5.10 -2.77 -6.28
CA GLU A 23 4.93 -2.39 -7.69
C GLU A 23 3.64 -1.62 -8.00
N ALA A 24 3.33 -0.60 -7.19
CA ALA A 24 2.25 0.32 -7.46
C ALA A 24 2.72 1.48 -8.36
N ARG A 25 2.07 1.62 -9.52
CA ARG A 25 2.21 2.82 -10.37
C ARG A 25 1.38 3.98 -9.84
N MET A 26 1.73 5.20 -10.24
CA MET A 26 0.85 6.36 -10.07
C MET A 26 -0.52 6.11 -10.72
N ARG A 27 -1.60 6.54 -10.04
CA ARG A 27 -3.00 6.34 -10.47
C ARG A 27 -3.42 4.87 -10.64
N SER A 28 -2.74 3.94 -9.96
CA SER A 28 -3.12 2.52 -9.95
C SER A 28 -4.24 2.24 -8.94
N GLY A 29 -4.99 1.15 -9.15
CA GLY A 29 -5.99 0.70 -8.18
C GLY A 29 -5.38 0.28 -6.84
N SER A 30 -4.14 -0.21 -6.85
CA SER A 30 -3.37 -0.53 -5.64
C SER A 30 -3.08 0.72 -4.82
N LEU A 31 -2.66 1.82 -5.46
CA LEU A 31 -2.41 3.09 -4.80
C LEU A 31 -3.68 3.62 -4.10
N ILE A 32 -4.81 3.67 -4.81
CA ILE A 32 -6.10 4.10 -4.25
C ILE A 32 -6.49 3.25 -3.02
N THR A 33 -6.19 1.96 -3.06
CA THR A 33 -6.50 1.05 -1.94
C THR A 33 -5.64 1.37 -0.72
N CYS A 34 -4.37 1.72 -0.93
CA CYS A 34 -3.43 2.04 0.14
C CYS A 34 -3.70 3.43 0.73
N GLU A 35 -3.96 4.45 -0.10
CA GLU A 35 -4.39 5.78 0.35
C GLU A 35 -5.61 5.66 1.25
N ARG A 36 -6.62 4.88 0.81
CA ARG A 36 -7.81 4.63 1.60
C ARG A 36 -7.53 3.89 2.91
N ALA A 37 -6.57 2.96 2.92
CA ALA A 37 -6.16 2.26 4.13
C ALA A 37 -5.51 3.22 5.15
N MET A 38 -4.65 4.15 4.68
CA MET A 38 -4.05 5.19 5.53
C MET A 38 -5.11 6.13 6.11
N GLU A 39 -6.08 6.56 5.29
CA GLU A 39 -7.23 7.38 5.76
C GLU A 39 -8.06 6.67 6.84
N GLU A 40 -8.13 5.35 6.81
CA GLU A 40 -8.82 4.52 7.81
C GLU A 40 -7.95 4.19 9.03
N GLY A 41 -6.74 4.75 9.11
CA GLY A 41 -5.81 4.53 10.21
C GLY A 41 -5.17 3.14 10.22
N ARG A 42 -5.08 2.49 9.06
CA ARG A 42 -4.43 1.18 8.90
C ARG A 42 -2.97 1.39 8.52
N ASP A 43 -2.11 0.48 8.99
CA ASP A 43 -0.71 0.50 8.59
C ASP A 43 -0.57 0.22 7.09
N VAL A 44 0.25 1.00 6.40
CA VAL A 44 0.64 0.74 5.02
C VAL A 44 2.13 0.54 4.95
N PHE A 45 2.52 -0.59 4.36
CA PHE A 45 3.91 -0.98 4.16
C PHE A 45 4.21 -1.03 2.67
N ALA A 46 5.19 -0.27 2.23
CA ALA A 46 5.54 -0.14 0.81
C ALA A 46 6.92 -0.74 0.53
N ILE A 47 6.97 -1.63 -0.46
CA ILE A 47 8.21 -2.19 -0.99
C ILE A 47 8.77 -1.22 -2.03
N PRO A 48 9.97 -0.65 -1.83
CA PRO A 48 10.58 0.22 -2.83
C PRO A 48 11.02 -0.59 -4.06
N GLY A 49 11.12 0.07 -5.21
CA GLY A 49 11.66 -0.54 -6.43
C GLY A 49 12.47 0.43 -7.27
N ASN A 50 12.79 0.02 -8.50
CA ASN A 50 13.55 0.82 -9.45
C ASN A 50 12.80 2.13 -9.79
N ILE A 51 13.49 3.27 -9.67
CA ILE A 51 12.93 4.60 -9.98
C ILE A 51 12.81 4.87 -11.50
N LEU A 52 13.47 4.07 -12.34
CA LEU A 52 13.55 4.33 -13.78
C LEU A 52 12.36 3.74 -14.56
N ASP A 53 11.76 2.66 -14.06
CA ASP A 53 10.77 1.89 -14.81
C ASP A 53 9.31 2.34 -14.52
N GLY A 54 9.12 3.26 -13.57
CA GLY A 54 7.82 3.81 -13.18
C GLY A 54 6.88 2.85 -12.43
N HIS A 55 7.32 1.60 -12.21
CA HIS A 55 6.49 0.55 -11.60
C HIS A 55 6.26 0.75 -10.10
N SER A 56 7.18 1.44 -9.42
CA SER A 56 7.13 1.65 -7.98
C SER A 56 6.89 3.10 -7.58
N ASP A 57 6.55 3.98 -8.53
CA ASP A 57 6.33 5.41 -8.25
C ASP A 57 5.25 5.64 -7.18
N GLY A 58 4.18 4.83 -7.19
CA GLY A 58 3.13 4.84 -6.17
C GLY A 58 3.62 4.31 -4.82
N CYS A 59 4.52 3.32 -4.80
CA CYS A 59 5.16 2.88 -3.56
C CYS A 59 6.04 3.99 -2.97
N HIS A 60 6.84 4.67 -3.80
CA HIS A 60 7.67 5.80 -3.37
C HIS A 60 6.83 6.98 -2.90
N HIS A 61 5.72 7.28 -3.59
CA HIS A 61 4.77 8.30 -3.16
C HIS A 61 4.17 7.96 -1.79
N LEU A 62 3.71 6.72 -1.58
CA LEU A 62 3.17 6.30 -0.28
C LEU A 62 4.21 6.42 0.84
N ILE A 63 5.48 6.09 0.58
CA ILE A 63 6.57 6.27 1.56
C ILE A 63 6.74 7.75 1.91
N GLN A 64 6.65 8.65 0.94
CA GLN A 64 6.70 10.10 1.18
C GLN A 64 5.51 10.61 2.00
N GLU A 65 4.33 10.01 1.83
CA GLU A 65 3.12 10.31 2.61
C GLU A 65 3.10 9.64 4.00
N GLY A 66 4.14 8.88 4.36
CA GLY A 66 4.30 8.28 5.69
C GLY A 66 4.01 6.78 5.78
N ALA A 67 3.81 6.08 4.66
CA ALA A 67 3.84 4.62 4.67
C ALA A 67 5.23 4.11 5.05
N LYS A 68 5.28 2.98 5.76
CA LYS A 68 6.54 2.40 6.23
C LYS A 68 7.24 1.71 5.06
N LEU A 69 8.48 2.10 4.79
CA LEU A 69 9.33 1.40 3.83
C LEU A 69 9.71 0.04 4.43
N ILE A 70 9.49 -1.04 3.67
CA ILE A 70 9.91 -2.38 4.06
C ILE A 70 10.78 -3.04 2.99
N SER A 71 11.70 -3.88 3.42
CA SER A 71 12.62 -4.67 2.60
C SER A 71 12.52 -6.18 2.87
N SER A 72 11.88 -6.56 3.99
CA SER A 72 11.72 -7.93 4.43
C SER A 72 10.41 -8.13 5.19
N GLY A 73 10.02 -9.39 5.42
CA GLY A 73 8.87 -9.71 6.28
C GLY A 73 9.12 -9.33 7.75
N GLN A 74 10.37 -9.31 8.19
CA GLN A 74 10.74 -8.90 9.55
C GLN A 74 10.42 -7.43 9.81
N ASP A 75 10.56 -6.57 8.82
CA ASP A 75 10.22 -5.14 8.94
C ASP A 75 8.71 -4.95 9.22
N VAL A 76 7.87 -5.82 8.62
CA VAL A 76 6.43 -5.83 8.90
C VAL A 76 6.19 -6.32 10.33
N LEU A 77 6.78 -7.45 10.71
CA LEU A 77 6.57 -8.06 12.03
C LEU A 77 7.08 -7.19 13.20
N ALA A 78 8.10 -6.37 12.98
CA ALA A 78 8.61 -5.44 13.98
C ALA A 78 7.63 -4.31 14.30
N GLU A 79 6.82 -3.93 13.31
CA GLU A 79 5.92 -2.78 13.37
C GLU A 79 4.45 -3.17 13.57
N PHE A 80 4.11 -4.43 13.28
CA PHE A 80 2.74 -4.92 13.34
C PHE A 80 2.39 -5.33 14.78
N GLU A 81 1.61 -4.49 15.46
CA GLU A 81 1.09 -4.81 16.79
C GLU A 81 -0.05 -5.85 16.71
N PHE A 82 0.12 -6.96 17.42
CA PHE A 82 -0.88 -8.04 17.52
C PHE A 82 -2.00 -7.73 18.53
#